data_AF-A0A847W787-F1
#
_entry.id   AF-A0A847W787-F1
#
_cell.length_a   1.000
_cell.length_b   1.000
_cell.length_c   1.000
_cell.angle_alpha   90.00
_cell.angle_beta   90.00
_cell.angle_gamma   90.00
#
_symmetry.space_group_name_H-M   'P 1'
#
loop_
_entity.id
_entity.type
_entity.pdbx_description
1 polymer ?
#
loop_
_entity_poly.entity_id
_entity_poly.type
_entity_poly.pdbx_seq_one_letter_code
_entity_poly.pdbx_strand_id
1 'polypeptide(L)' 'MSQIQEVKDANNIVEIVGEKIDLRPSGSSFKALCPFHSEKTPSFFVHP' A
#
# COMPACT_ATOMS: atom_id res chain seq x y z
N MET A 1 -3.87 -5.53 -23.99
CA MET A 1 -4.06 -5.01 -22.62
C MET A 1 -5.50 -5.28 -22.22
N SER A 2 -5.74 -5.73 -20.99
CA SER A 2 -7.12 -5.86 -20.49
C SER A 2 -7.53 -4.54 -19.83
N GLN A 3 -8.83 -4.24 -19.81
CA GLN A 3 -9.36 -3.07 -19.09
C GLN A 3 -8.93 -3.06 -17.62
N ILE A 4 -8.81 -4.25 -16.99
CA ILE A 4 -8.30 -4.39 -15.62
C ILE A 4 -6.85 -3.93 -15.51
N GLN A 5 -6.01 -4.25 -16.49
CA GLN A 5 -4.61 -3.84 -16.49
C GLN A 5 -4.49 -2.33 -16.67
N GLU A 6 -5.27 -1.73 -17.57
CA GLU A 6 -5.31 -0.27 -17.76
C GLU A 6 -5.67 0.48 -16.48
N VAL A 7 -6.64 -0.03 -15.72
CA VAL A 7 -6.99 0.52 -14.40
C VAL A 7 -5.82 0.40 -13.43
N LYS A 8 -5.15 -0.75 -13.36
CA LYS A 8 -4.00 -0.94 -12.45
C LYS A 8 -2.84 -0.01 -12.82
N ASP A 9 -2.52 0.12 -14.10
CA ASP A 9 -1.41 0.93 -14.59
C ASP A 9 -1.65 2.44 -14.39
N ALA A 10 -2.91 2.87 -14.44
CA ALA A 10 -3.30 4.26 -14.22
C ALA A 10 -3.29 4.68 -12.74
N ASN A 11 -3.07 3.76 -11.81
CA ASN A 11 -3.25 4.00 -10.38
C ASN A 11 -2.00 3.63 -9.56
N ASN A 12 -1.49 4.59 -8.80
CA ASN A 12 -0.38 4.33 -7.87
C ASN A 12 -0.90 3.74 -6.56
N ILE A 13 -0.56 2.47 -6.27
CA ILE A 13 -1.03 1.77 -5.08
C ILE A 13 -0.55 2.42 -3.77
N VAL A 14 0.63 3.05 -3.77
CA VAL A 14 1.18 3.75 -2.60
C VAL A 14 0.31 4.98 -2.27
N GLU A 15 -0.11 5.73 -3.28
CA GLU A 15 -0.96 6.90 -3.11
C GLU A 15 -2.36 6.50 -2.61
N ILE A 16 -2.98 5.51 -3.25
CA ILE A 16 -4.32 5.04 -2.89
C ILE A 16 -4.38 4.56 -1.44
N VAL A 17 -3.40 3.77 -1.00
CA VAL A 17 -3.38 3.27 0.37
C VAL A 17 -2.98 4.38 1.36
N GLY A 18 -2.10 5.30 0.95
CA GLY A 18 -1.67 6.45 1.75
C GLY A 18 -2.81 7.42 2.10
N GLU A 19 -3.88 7.46 1.32
CA GLU A 19 -5.09 8.22 1.67
C GLU A 19 -5.80 7.71 2.94
N LYS A 20 -5.57 6.45 3.31
CA LYS A 20 -6.27 5.78 4.43
C LYS A 20 -5.35 5.47 5.60
N ILE A 21 -4.06 5.25 5.34
CA ILE A 21 -3.11 4.73 6.32
C ILE A 21 -1.80 5.51 6.22
N ASP A 22 -1.22 5.89 7.36
CA ASP A 22 0.12 6.49 7.44
C ASP A 22 1.20 5.46 7.05
N LEU A 23 1.57 5.48 5.77
CA LEU A 23 2.64 4.66 5.22
C LEU A 23 4.01 5.28 5.48
N ARG A 24 4.94 4.48 6.03
CA ARG A 24 6.32 4.91 6.28
C ARG A 24 7.30 4.17 5.38
N PRO A 25 8.33 4.85 4.83
CA PRO A 25 9.37 4.19 4.03
C PRO A 25 10.07 3.06 4.80
N SER A 26 10.36 1.96 4.11
CA SER A 26 11.04 0.78 4.64
C SER A 26 11.86 0.10 3.55
N GLY A 27 13.05 0.63 3.28
CA GLY A 27 13.88 0.15 2.17
C GLY A 27 13.25 0.50 0.82
N SER A 28 13.01 -0.49 -0.03
CA SER A 28 12.35 -0.32 -1.34
C SER A 28 10.82 -0.36 -1.28
N SER A 29 10.23 -0.46 -0.10
CA SER A 29 8.78 -0.53 0.11
C SER A 29 8.31 0.46 1.17
N PHE A 30 7.01 0.46 1.43
CA PHE A 30 6.36 1.21 2.49
C PHE A 30 5.76 0.23 3.51
N LYS A 31 5.67 0.64 4.78
CA LYS A 31 5.06 -0.17 5.83
C LYS A 31 4.14 0.63 6.75
N ALA A 32 3.17 -0.05 7.34
CA ALA A 32 2.28 0.47 8.38
C ALA A 32 1.80 -0.65 9.32
N LEU A 33 1.05 -0.27 10.36
CA LEU A 33 0.24 -1.23 11.13
C LEU A 33 -0.88 -1.76 10.25
N CYS A 34 -1.18 -3.06 10.36
CA CYS A 34 -2.24 -3.66 9.57
C CYS A 34 -3.62 -3.11 9.98
N PRO A 35 -4.43 -2.58 9.05
CA PRO A 35 -5.77 -2.09 9.36
C PRO A 35 -6.77 -3.23 9.63
N PHE A 36 -6.38 -4.47 9.32
CA PHE A 36 -7.24 -5.66 9.43
C PHE A 36 -7.03 -6.45 10.73
N HIS A 37 -5.91 -6.22 11.44
CA HIS A 37 -5.55 -6.93 12.65
C HIS A 37 -5.12 -5.94 13.73
N SER A 38 -5.59 -6.13 14.96
CA SER A 38 -5.17 -5.31 16.10
C SER A 38 -3.81 -5.80 16.63
N GLU A 39 -2.73 -5.23 16.08
CA GLU A 39 -1.35 -5.57 16.43
C GLU A 39 -0.53 -4.33 16.81
N LYS A 40 0.65 -4.54 17.41
CA LYS A 40 1.56 -3.46 17.83
C LYS A 40 2.79 -3.32 16.92
N THR A 41 3.04 -4.31 16.07
CA THR A 41 4.19 -4.37 15.18
C THR A 41 3.74 -4.13 13.74
N PRO A 42 4.37 -3.22 12.98
CA PRO A 42 4.03 -3.03 11.57
C PRO A 42 4.18 -4.32 10.76
N SER A 43 3.08 -4.84 10.21
CA SER A 43 3.06 -6.04 9.35
C SER A 43 2.47 -5.79 7.96
N PHE A 44 1.98 -4.58 7.69
CA PHE A 44 1.38 -4.22 6.41
C PHE A 44 2.43 -3.56 5.51
N PHE A 45 2.65 -4.11 4.32
CA PHE A 45 3.66 -3.64 3.36
C PHE A 45 3.02 -3.28 2.02
N VAL A 46 3.47 -2.17 1.43
CA VAL A 46 3.07 -1.72 0.09
C VAL A 46 4.30 -1.57 -0.77
N HIS A 47 4.28 -2.21 -1.93
CA HIS A 47 5.32 -2.12 -2.94
C HIS A 47 4.83 -1.18 -4.06
N PRO A 48 5.65 -0.23 -4.50
CA PRO A 48 5.36 0.58 -5.67
C PRO A 48 5.08 -0.25 -6.92
#